data_AF-A0A951KKM3-F1
#
_entry.id   AF-A0A951KKM3-F1
#
_cell.length_a   1.000
_cell.length_b   1.000
_cell.length_c   1.000
_cell.angle_alpha   90.00
_cell.angle_beta   90.00
_cell.angle_gamma   90.00
#
_symmetry.space_group_name_H-M   'P 1'
#
loop_
_entity.id
_entity.type
_entity.pdbx_description
1 polymer ?
#
loop_
_entity_poly.entity_id
_entity_poly.type
_entity_poly.pdbx_seq_one_letter_code
_entity_poly.pdbx_strand_id
1 'polypeptide(L)' 'ALDAFEGTVIAVAHDRAFLHSFAERIVEVADGQARVFEGDYDAYLHHFNKATV' A
#
# COMPACT_ATOMS: atom_id res chain seq x y z
N ALA A 1 3.47 -13.50 -12.31
CA ALA A 1 4.89 -13.44 -12.72
C ALA A 1 5.75 -12.75 -11.67
N LEU A 2 5.26 -11.67 -11.04
CA LEU A 2 5.90 -11.04 -9.87
C LEU A 2 5.68 -11.85 -8.57
N ASP A 3 4.57 -12.59 -8.44
CA ASP A 3 4.28 -13.39 -7.22
C ASP A 3 5.28 -14.53 -6.92
N ALA A 4 6.08 -14.93 -7.91
CA ALA A 4 7.10 -15.99 -7.76
C ALA A 4 8.50 -15.42 -7.47
N PHE A 5 8.62 -14.11 -7.26
CA PHE A 5 9.89 -13.47 -6.97
C PHE A 5 10.18 -13.56 -5.47
N GLU A 6 11.15 -14.39 -5.08
CA GLU A 6 11.53 -14.61 -3.67
C GLU A 6 12.28 -13.42 -3.01
N GLY A 7 12.41 -12.29 -3.70
CA GLY A 7 13.08 -11.08 -3.20
C GLY A 7 12.11 -9.98 -2.79
N THR A 8 12.63 -8.94 -2.13
CA THR A 8 11.84 -7.74 -1.83
C THR A 8 11.66 -6.90 -3.10
N VAL A 9 10.42 -6.61 -3.47
CA VAL A 9 10.10 -5.69 -4.57
C VAL A 9 9.59 -4.38 -3.98
N ILE A 10 10.15 -3.28 -4.44
CA ILE A 10 9.65 -1.93 -4.15
C ILE A 10 9.15 -1.36 -5.46
N ALA A 11 7.85 -1.06 -5.53
CA ALA A 11 7.24 -0.44 -6.69
C ALA A 11 6.60 0.89 -6.30
N VAL A 12 6.78 1.90 -7.16
CA VAL A 12 6.15 3.22 -7.04
C VAL A 12 5.24 3.39 -8.23
N ALA A 13 3.93 3.45 -8.00
CA ALA A 13 2.94 3.59 -9.04
C ALA A 13 1.90 4.66 -8.65
N HIS A 14 1.36 5.33 -9.66
CA HIS A 14 0.20 6.20 -9.50
C HIS A 14 -1.13 5.46 -9.69
N ASP A 15 -1.09 4.21 -10.18
CA ASP A 15 -2.26 3.36 -10.38
C ASP A 15 -2.52 2.50 -9.14
N ARG A 16 -3.70 2.69 -8.56
CA ARG A 16 -4.18 1.99 -7.37
C ARG A 16 -4.46 0.52 -7.63
N ALA A 17 -4.88 0.15 -8.84
CA ALA A 17 -5.17 -1.24 -9.18
C ALA A 17 -3.89 -2.09 -9.24
N PHE A 18 -2.79 -1.49 -9.69
CA PHE A 18 -1.48 -2.13 -9.68
C PHE A 18 -1.01 -2.40 -8.23
N LEU A 19 -1.12 -1.40 -7.36
CA LEU A 19 -0.75 -1.53 -5.94
C LEU A 19 -1.63 -2.54 -5.20
N HIS A 20 -2.93 -2.62 -5.50
CA HIS A 20 -3.85 -3.57 -4.87
C HIS A 20 -3.43 -5.03 -5.08
N SER A 21 -2.94 -5.37 -6.27
CA SER A 21 -2.54 -6.75 -6.59
C SER A 21 -1.20 -7.20 -6.00
N PHE A 22 -0.37 -6.28 -5.49
CA PHE A 22 1.02 -6.56 -5.09
C PHE A 22 1.35 -6.14 -3.64
N ALA A 23 0.58 -5.23 -3.04
CA ALA A 23 0.93 -4.63 -1.76
C ALA A 23 0.52 -5.52 -0.57
N GLU A 24 1.51 -6.18 0.03
CA GLU A 24 1.38 -6.82 1.36
C GLU A 24 1.66 -5.83 2.52
N ARG A 25 2.34 -4.72 2.20
CA ARG A 25 2.66 -3.63 3.13
C ARG A 25 2.62 -2.31 2.38
N ILE A 26 1.96 -1.30 2.96
CA ILE A 26 1.78 0.01 2.35
C ILE A 26 2.60 1.04 3.13
N VAL A 27 3.38 1.85 2.40
CA VAL A 27 4.07 3.00 2.99
C VAL A 27 3.35 4.25 2.52
N GLU A 28 2.62 4.87 3.43
CA GLU A 28 2.01 6.18 3.21
C GLU A 28 3.06 7.26 3.45
N VAL A 29 3.17 8.19 2.51
CA VAL A 29 3.99 9.40 2.68
C VAL A 29 3.06 10.60 2.60
N ALA A 30 2.72 11.17 3.74
CA ALA A 30 1.81 12.30 3.88
C ALA A 30 2.31 13.24 4.99
N ASP A 31 2.03 14.54 4.86
CA ASP A 31 2.38 15.56 5.85
C ASP A 31 3.87 15.57 6.26
N GLY A 32 4.76 15.21 5.32
CA GLY A 32 6.20 15.12 5.56
C GLY A 32 6.62 13.93 6.44
N GLN A 33 5.70 13.00 6.74
CA GLN A 33 5.96 11.78 7.50
C GLN A 33 5.72 10.54 6.63
N ALA A 34 6.53 9.50 6.85
CA ALA A 34 6.31 8.19 6.27
C ALA A 34 5.72 7.26 7.34
N ARG A 35 4.55 6.68 7.07
CA ARG A 35 3.86 5.73 7.94
C ARG A 35 3.75 4.38 7.25
N VAL A 36 4.13 3.33 7.98
CA VAL A 36 4.04 1.96 7.48
C VAL A 36 2.71 1.37 7.96
N PHE A 37 1.87 0.99 7.03
CA PHE A 37 0.66 0.20 7.25
C PHE A 37 0.94 -1.26 6.92
N GLU A 38 0.78 -2.12 7.92
CA GLU A 38 0.76 -3.57 7.74
C GLU A 38 -0.67 -3.99 7.45
N GLY A 39 -0.91 -4.44 6.22
CA GLY A 39 -2.24 -4.77 5.73
C GLY A 39 -2.32 -4.60 4.22
N ASP A 40 -3.31 -5.26 3.64
CA ASP A 40 -3.64 -5.09 2.24
C ASP A 40 -4.18 -3.68 1.94
N TYR A 41 -4.31 -3.39 0.66
CA TYR A 41 -4.79 -2.08 0.20
C TYR A 41 -6.24 -1.78 0.61
N ASP A 42 -7.08 -2.81 0.77
CA ASP A 42 -8.47 -2.63 1.21
C ASP A 42 -8.56 -2.24 2.68
N ALA A 43 -7.72 -2.82 3.54
CA ALA A 43 -7.56 -2.45 4.94
C ALA A 43 -7.05 -1.01 5.07
N TYR A 44 -6.10 -0.60 4.22
CA TYR A 44 -5.63 0.78 4.15
C TYR A 44 -6.74 1.75 3.73
N LEU A 45 -7.50 1.43 2.67
CA LEU A 45 -8.63 2.25 2.23
C LEU A 45 -9.69 2.40 3.33
N HIS A 46 -10.02 1.32 4.03
CA HIS A 46 -10.99 1.36 5.12
C HIS A 46 -10.50 2.19 6.32
N HIS A 47 -9.19 2.15 6.62
CA HIS A 47 -8.59 3.01 7.64
C HIS A 47 -8.68 4.49 7.24
N PHE A 48 -8.33 4.82 6.00
CA PHE A 48 -8.35 6.20 5.50
C PHE A 48 -9.78 6.77 5.44
N ASN A 49 -10.76 5.96 5.04
CA ASN A 49 -12.16 6.40 4.91
C ASN A 49 -12.85 6.65 6.27
N LYS A 50 -12.31 6.10 7.37
CA LYS A 50 -12.81 6.36 8.73
C LYS A 50 -12.29 7.66 9.35
N ALA A 51 -11.19 8.22 8.85
CA ALA A 51 -10.65 9.48 9.38
C ALA A 51 -11.50 10.72 9.00
N THR A 52 -12.58 10.55 8.23
CA THR A 52 -13.44 11.64 7.73
C THR A 52 -14.84 11.66 8.37
N VAL A 53 -15.10 10.92 9.45
CA VAL A 53 -16.39 11.00 10.18
C VAL A 53 -16.19 11.37 11.64
#